data_AF-A0A0D1A4J0-F1
#
_entry.id   AF-A0A0D1A4J0-F1
#
_cell.length_a   1.000
_cell.length_b   1.000
_cell.length_c   1.000
_cell.angle_alpha   90.00
_cell.angle_beta   90.00
_cell.angle_gamma   90.00
#
_symmetry.space_group_name_H-M   'P 1'
#
loop_
_entity.id
_entity.type
_entity.pdbx_description
1 polymer ?
#
loop_
_entity_poly.entity_id
_entity_poly.type
_entity_poly.pdbx_seq_one_letter_code
_entity_poly.pdbx_strand_id
1 'polypeptide(L)'
;MDELNVQVSLYNRHRNGRYSSYKGTVGKVARNVLHQHFNETVPFKVLHTDVTQVRLADTKWAYVSAITDEASKEVLAFQVSNSPNSKLIMDTLDELTENIPEGIKPIIHSDQGWHYQLNYYTYKLSEKK
;
A
#
# COMPACT_ATOMS: atom_id res chain seq x y z
N MET A 1 8.88 21.14 -4.29
CA MET A 1 10.18 20.60 -4.77
C MET A 1 11.06 21.73 -5.29
N ASP A 2 10.54 22.59 -6.17
CA ASP A 2 11.26 23.81 -6.61
C ASP A 2 11.55 24.79 -5.46
N GLU A 3 10.58 25.01 -4.57
CA GLU A 3 10.76 25.90 -3.39
C GLU A 3 11.80 25.39 -2.37
N LEU A 4 12.07 24.09 -2.36
CA LEU A 4 13.07 23.47 -1.47
C LEU A 4 14.44 23.33 -2.16
N ASN A 5 14.55 23.76 -3.41
CA ASN A 5 15.72 23.58 -4.27
C ASN A 5 16.20 22.11 -4.33
N VAL A 6 15.28 21.16 -4.18
CA VAL A 6 15.58 19.73 -4.24
C VAL A 6 15.51 19.30 -5.70
N GLN A 7 16.67 19.12 -6.31
CA GLN A 7 16.80 18.67 -7.69
C GLN A 7 17.18 17.19 -7.73
N VAL A 8 16.47 16.41 -8.55
CA VAL A 8 16.79 15.00 -8.76
C VAL A 8 18.11 14.91 -9.54
N SER A 9 19.19 14.49 -8.87
CA SER A 9 20.52 14.35 -9.47
C SER A 9 20.73 13.01 -10.16
N LEU A 10 19.97 11.98 -9.77
CA LEU A 10 20.00 10.64 -10.33
C LEU A 10 18.55 10.15 -10.47
N TYR A 11 18.13 9.91 -11.71
CA TYR A 11 16.88 9.22 -12.00
C TYR A 11 17.17 8.02 -12.90
N ASN A 12 16.66 6.86 -12.52
CA ASN A 12 16.80 5.68 -13.34
C ASN A 12 15.77 5.74 -14.48
N ARG A 13 16.23 6.06 -15.70
CA ARG A 13 15.40 6.14 -16.92
C ARG A 13 15.05 4.75 -17.48
N HIS A 14 15.61 3.68 -16.93
CA HIS A 14 15.27 2.32 -17.38
C HIS A 14 13.82 2.01 -17.03
N ARG A 15 13.00 1.82 -18.07
CA ARG A 15 11.77 1.04 -17.98
C ARG A 15 12.18 -0.38 -17.60
N ASN A 16 12.36 -0.62 -16.31
CA ASN A 16 12.58 -1.94 -15.71
C ASN A 16 11.26 -2.73 -15.85
N GLY A 17 10.91 -3.09 -17.07
CA GLY A 17 9.64 -3.72 -17.37
C GLY A 17 9.58 -5.10 -16.73
N ARG A 18 8.67 -5.25 -15.74
CA ARG A 18 7.95 -6.50 -15.46
C ARG A 18 6.72 -6.28 -14.57
N TYR A 19 6.74 -5.30 -13.66
CA TYR A 19 5.59 -4.96 -12.82
C TYR A 19 4.95 -3.63 -13.24
N SER A 20 3.62 -3.64 -13.38
CA SER A 20 2.78 -2.44 -13.52
C SER A 20 1.65 -2.57 -12.51
N SER A 21 1.62 -1.68 -11.52
CA SER A 21 0.50 -1.57 -10.58
C SER A 21 -0.75 -1.06 -11.28
N TYR A 22 -0.61 -0.29 -12.36
CA TYR A 22 -1.72 0.15 -13.19
C TYR A 22 -2.05 -0.88 -14.28
N LYS A 23 -3.30 -1.34 -14.30
CA LYS A 23 -3.87 -2.18 -15.37
C LYS A 23 -5.22 -1.66 -15.87
N GLY A 24 -5.52 -0.38 -15.60
CA GLY A 24 -6.87 0.17 -15.77
C GLY A 24 -7.85 -0.38 -14.72
N THR A 25 -9.14 -0.34 -15.03
CA THR A 25 -10.19 -0.87 -14.16
C THR A 25 -10.31 -2.38 -14.34
N VAL A 26 -9.79 -3.14 -13.39
CA VAL A 26 -9.82 -4.62 -13.38
C VAL A 26 -10.76 -5.19 -12.33
N GLY A 27 -11.33 -4.34 -11.47
CA GLY A 27 -12.24 -4.74 -10.41
C GLY A 27 -12.99 -3.54 -9.84
N LYS A 28 -13.27 -3.57 -8.53
CA LYS A 28 -14.05 -2.54 -7.86
C LYS A 28 -13.16 -1.37 -7.45
N VAL A 29 -13.47 -0.19 -7.99
CA VAL A 29 -12.87 1.08 -7.61
C VAL A 29 -13.67 1.65 -6.43
N ALA A 30 -13.00 1.92 -5.31
CA ALA A 30 -13.63 2.54 -4.14
C ALA A 30 -13.66 4.06 -4.27
N ARG A 31 -14.64 4.71 -3.64
CA ARG A 31 -14.74 6.18 -3.61
C ARG A 31 -13.52 6.77 -2.88
N ASN A 32 -12.94 7.84 -3.42
CA ASN A 32 -11.95 8.63 -2.69
C ASN A 32 -12.63 9.40 -1.56
N VAL A 33 -12.40 9.00 -0.31
CA VAL A 33 -12.99 9.63 0.88
C VAL A 33 -12.06 10.70 1.47
N LEU A 34 -10.75 10.56 1.31
CA LEU A 34 -9.77 11.48 1.90
C LEU A 34 -9.59 12.76 1.10
N HIS A 35 -9.83 12.75 -0.22
CA HIS A 35 -9.66 13.93 -1.08
C HIS A 35 -8.28 14.62 -0.92
N GLN A 36 -7.22 13.84 -0.68
CA GLN A 36 -5.85 14.30 -0.42
C GLN A 36 -5.69 15.15 0.86
N HIS A 37 -6.66 15.11 1.79
CA HIS A 37 -6.51 15.65 3.13
C HIS A 37 -5.74 14.68 4.01
N PHE A 38 -4.40 14.78 3.97
CA PHE A 38 -3.47 13.94 4.71
C PHE A 38 -2.92 14.66 5.96
N ASN A 39 -3.81 14.96 6.90
CA ASN A 39 -3.52 15.70 8.13
C ASN A 39 -4.12 15.02 9.37
N GLU A 40 -4.38 13.73 9.32
CA GLU A 40 -4.89 12.98 10.45
C GLU A 40 -3.87 12.94 11.60
N THR A 41 -4.35 13.22 12.82
CA THR A 41 -3.54 13.24 14.03
C THR A 41 -3.99 12.21 15.06
N VAL A 42 -5.11 11.53 14.81
CA VAL A 42 -5.62 10.45 15.67
C VAL A 42 -5.10 9.11 15.15
N PRO A 43 -4.31 8.35 15.93
CA PRO A 43 -3.83 7.03 15.54
C PRO A 43 -4.96 6.08 15.14
N PHE A 44 -4.66 5.18 14.21
CA PHE A 44 -5.54 4.13 13.68
C PHE A 44 -6.81 4.65 12.98
N LYS A 45 -6.89 5.94 12.65
CA LYS A 45 -8.05 6.50 11.95
C LYS A 45 -7.90 6.44 10.44
N VAL A 46 -6.70 6.72 9.93
CA VAL A 46 -6.36 6.59 8.51
C VAL A 46 -5.06 5.80 8.38
N LEU A 47 -5.12 4.74 7.58
CA LEU A 47 -3.98 3.90 7.25
C LEU A 47 -3.69 4.00 5.76
N HIS A 48 -2.41 3.99 5.39
CA HIS A 48 -1.96 4.01 4.00
C HIS A 48 -1.31 2.69 3.64
N THR A 49 -1.61 2.16 2.46
CA THR A 49 -0.96 0.95 1.94
C THR A 49 -0.40 1.16 0.54
N ASP A 50 0.76 0.57 0.30
CA ASP A 50 1.41 0.52 -1.01
C ASP A 50 2.16 -0.81 -1.20
N VAL A 51 2.36 -1.18 -2.48
CA VAL A 51 3.24 -2.26 -2.89
C VAL A 51 4.40 -1.69 -3.70
N THR A 52 5.61 -1.81 -3.17
CA THR A 52 6.82 -1.37 -3.86
C THR A 52 7.70 -2.54 -4.27
N GLN A 53 8.44 -2.38 -5.36
CA GLN A 53 9.42 -3.36 -5.83
C GLN A 53 10.83 -2.90 -5.47
N VAL A 54 11.65 -3.80 -4.94
CA VAL A 54 13.03 -3.54 -4.53
C VAL A 54 13.96 -4.51 -5.26
N ARG A 55 15.07 -3.99 -5.79
CA ARG A 55 16.12 -4.80 -6.42
C ARG A 55 17.09 -5.27 -5.34
N LEU A 56 17.23 -6.58 -5.18
CA LEU A 56 18.15 -7.20 -4.22
C LEU A 56 19.59 -7.24 -4.75
N ALA A 57 20.55 -7.46 -3.85
CA ALA A 57 21.97 -7.56 -4.17
C ALA A 57 22.29 -8.70 -5.15
N ASP A 58 21.53 -9.80 -5.08
CA ASP A 58 21.63 -10.93 -6.01
C ASP A 58 20.91 -10.68 -7.35
N THR A 59 20.48 -9.45 -7.60
CA THR A 59 19.75 -8.98 -8.78
C THR A 59 18.35 -9.56 -8.93
N LYS A 60 17.79 -10.23 -7.92
CA LYS A 60 16.37 -10.60 -7.93
C LYS A 60 15.49 -9.42 -7.53
N TRP A 61 14.21 -9.49 -7.89
CA TRP A 61 13.19 -8.54 -7.44
C TRP A 61 12.51 -9.10 -6.20
N ALA A 62 12.38 -8.26 -5.18
CA ALA A 62 11.48 -8.46 -4.06
C ALA A 62 10.35 -7.44 -4.13
N TYR A 63 9.22 -7.79 -3.54
CA TYR A 63 8.04 -6.95 -3.44
C TYR A 63 7.71 -6.80 -1.96
N VAL A 64 7.53 -5.55 -1.54
CA VAL A 64 7.18 -5.20 -0.17
C VAL A 64 5.79 -4.62 -0.20
N SER A 65 4.90 -5.23 0.58
CA SER A 65 3.57 -4.70 0.87
C SER A 65 3.63 -4.16 2.29
N ALA A 66 3.27 -2.90 2.50
CA ALA A 66 3.30 -2.27 3.82
C ALA A 66 2.00 -1.50 4.10
N ILE A 67 1.66 -1.40 5.38
CA ILE A 67 0.58 -0.57 5.89
C ILE A 67 1.15 0.35 6.97
N THR A 68 0.90 1.65 6.82
CA THR A 68 1.40 2.69 7.73
C THR A 68 0.25 3.48 8.33
N ASP A 69 0.41 3.91 9.58
CA ASP A 69 -0.51 4.83 10.23
C ASP A 69 -0.26 6.27 9.78
N GLU A 70 -1.32 7.01 9.45
CA GLU A 70 -1.15 8.40 9.02
C GLU A 70 -0.68 9.32 10.16
N ALA A 71 -1.14 9.11 11.39
CA ALA A 71 -0.85 10.02 12.50
C ALA A 71 0.56 9.78 13.06
N SER A 72 0.91 8.52 13.35
CA SER A 72 2.20 8.16 13.96
C SER A 72 3.32 7.93 12.93
N LYS A 73 2.96 7.67 11.67
CA LYS A 73 3.88 7.22 10.61
C LYS A 73 4.53 5.86 10.86
N GLU A 74 4.04 5.11 11.85
CA GLU A 74 4.53 3.77 12.14
C GLU A 74 4.09 2.78 11.08
N VAL A 75 4.94 1.80 10.79
CA VAL A 75 4.59 0.64 9.98
C VAL A 75 3.83 -0.33 10.88
N LEU A 76 2.55 -0.53 10.60
CA LEU A 76 1.68 -1.42 11.37
C LEU A 76 1.70 -2.87 10.87
N ALA A 77 2.04 -3.09 9.60
CA ALA A 77 2.19 -4.41 9.01
C ALA A 77 3.07 -4.33 7.77
N PHE A 78 3.86 -5.38 7.52
CA PHE A 78 4.58 -5.50 6.26
C PHE A 78 4.91 -6.94 5.91
N GLN A 79 4.84 -7.27 4.63
CA GLN A 79 5.25 -8.57 4.12
C GLN A 79 6.21 -8.40 2.94
N VAL A 80 7.09 -9.39 2.77
CA VAL A 80 8.06 -9.43 1.68
C VAL A 80 7.88 -10.72 0.89
N SER A 81 7.84 -10.62 -0.43
CA SER A 81 7.69 -11.77 -1.32
C SER A 81 8.54 -11.60 -2.57
N ASN A 82 8.90 -12.72 -3.21
CA ASN A 82 9.55 -12.71 -4.53
C ASN A 82 8.54 -12.48 -5.66
N SER A 83 7.26 -12.26 -5.36
CA SER A 83 6.20 -12.02 -6.35
C SER A 83 5.09 -11.12 -5.79
N PRO A 84 4.55 -10.18 -6.59
CA PRO A 84 3.44 -9.33 -6.21
C PRO A 84 2.15 -10.09 -6.48
N ASN A 85 1.75 -10.96 -5.55
CA ASN A 85 0.58 -11.82 -5.66
C ASN A 85 -0.44 -11.50 -4.56
N SER A 86 -1.62 -12.13 -4.62
CA SER A 86 -2.67 -11.93 -3.61
C SER A 86 -2.22 -12.36 -2.22
N LYS A 87 -1.40 -13.42 -2.10
CA LYS A 87 -0.90 -13.91 -0.82
C LYS A 87 -0.12 -12.82 -0.07
N LEU A 88 0.77 -12.10 -0.75
CA LEU A 88 1.50 -10.96 -0.17
C LEU A 88 0.55 -9.95 0.50
N ILE A 89 -0.53 -9.57 -0.19
CA ILE A 89 -1.50 -8.59 0.28
C ILE A 89 -2.33 -9.15 1.45
N MET A 90 -2.79 -10.39 1.33
CA MET A 90 -3.59 -11.04 2.36
C MET A 90 -2.82 -11.22 3.66
N ASP A 91 -1.57 -11.69 3.57
CA ASP A 91 -0.69 -11.85 4.73
C ASP A 91 -0.43 -10.50 5.41
N THR A 92 -0.30 -9.40 4.64
CA THR A 92 -0.14 -8.04 5.23
C THR A 92 -1.41 -7.58 5.95
N LEU A 93 -2.59 -7.89 5.42
CA LEU A 93 -3.87 -7.56 6.07
C LEU A 93 -4.13 -8.41 7.33
N ASP A 94 -3.68 -9.66 7.32
CA ASP A 94 -3.76 -10.55 8.47
C ASP A 94 -2.86 -10.03 9.59
N GLU A 95 -1.59 -9.70 9.30
CA GLU A 95 -0.69 -9.08 10.26
C GLU A 95 -1.24 -7.75 10.81
N LEU A 96 -1.82 -6.90 9.95
CA LEU A 96 -2.46 -5.67 10.40
C LEU A 96 -3.56 -5.96 11.43
N THR A 97 -4.36 -6.99 11.18
CA THR A 97 -5.48 -7.35 12.07
C THR A 97 -4.99 -7.78 13.46
N GLU A 98 -3.80 -8.37 13.55
CA GLU A 98 -3.18 -8.76 14.81
C GLU A 98 -2.59 -7.56 15.56
N ASN A 99 -2.13 -6.55 14.82
CA ASN A 99 -1.42 -5.39 15.37
C ASN A 99 -2.32 -4.20 15.74
N ILE A 100 -3.54 -4.10 15.20
CA ILE A 100 -4.47 -3.01 15.54
C ILE A 100 -5.33 -3.34 16.77
N PRO A 101 -5.69 -2.33 17.59
CA PRO A 101 -6.58 -2.56 18.73
C PRO A 101 -7.96 -3.08 18.31
N GLU A 102 -8.55 -3.93 19.16
CA GLU A 102 -9.88 -4.49 18.91
C GLU A 102 -10.95 -3.39 18.83
N GLY A 103 -11.89 -3.54 17.88
CA GLY A 103 -13.00 -2.62 17.70
C GLY A 103 -12.71 -1.36 16.88
N ILE A 104 -11.44 -1.12 16.50
CA ILE A 104 -11.08 0.00 15.62
C ILE A 104 -11.45 -0.32 14.16
N LYS A 105 -11.95 0.68 13.44
CA LYS A 105 -12.36 0.57 12.02
C LYS A 105 -11.69 1.69 11.21
N PRO A 106 -10.40 1.52 10.83
CA PRO A 106 -9.66 2.54 10.09
C PRO A 106 -10.21 2.73 8.67
N ILE A 107 -9.99 3.92 8.11
CA ILE A 107 -10.01 4.12 6.67
C ILE A 107 -8.68 3.60 6.12
N ILE A 108 -8.71 2.62 5.21
CA ILE A 108 -7.52 2.19 4.47
C ILE A 108 -7.49 2.89 3.11
N HIS A 109 -6.45 3.69 2.88
CA HIS A 109 -6.17 4.39 1.64
C HIS A 109 -5.11 3.64 0.83
N SER A 110 -5.38 3.44 -0.45
CA SER A 110 -4.44 2.87 -1.44
C SER A 110 -4.48 3.67 -2.73
N ASP A 111 -3.45 3.51 -3.55
CA ASP A 111 -3.37 4.07 -4.91
C ASP A 111 -4.35 3.41 -5.90
N GLN A 112 -5.10 2.40 -5.45
CA GLN A 112 -6.01 1.57 -6.25
C GLN A 112 -5.35 0.91 -7.46
N GLY A 113 -4.06 0.55 -7.34
CA GLY A 113 -3.43 -0.41 -8.24
C GLY A 113 -4.22 -1.72 -8.33
N TRP A 114 -3.93 -2.54 -9.35
CA TRP A 114 -4.75 -3.69 -9.72
C TRP A 114 -5.03 -4.64 -8.55
N HIS A 115 -4.09 -4.81 -7.62
CA HIS A 115 -4.27 -5.63 -6.41
C HIS A 115 -5.46 -5.18 -5.57
N TYR A 116 -5.58 -3.88 -5.35
CA TYR A 116 -6.56 -3.27 -4.46
C TYR A 116 -7.96 -3.16 -5.07
N GLN A 117 -8.11 -3.49 -6.35
CA GLN A 117 -9.42 -3.55 -7.02
C GLN A 117 -10.03 -4.96 -7.01
N LEU A 118 -9.22 -6.01 -6.79
CA LEU A 118 -9.66 -7.39 -6.95
C LEU A 118 -10.55 -7.85 -5.79
N ASN A 119 -11.39 -8.84 -6.10
CA ASN A 119 -12.42 -9.34 -5.17
C ASN A 119 -11.85 -9.80 -3.84
N TYR A 120 -10.70 -10.49 -3.83
CA TYR A 120 -10.09 -10.98 -2.57
C TYR A 120 -9.82 -9.83 -1.59
N TYR A 121 -9.33 -8.69 -2.09
CA TYR A 121 -9.00 -7.54 -1.26
C TYR A 121 -10.28 -6.90 -0.73
N THR A 122 -11.24 -6.61 -1.62
CA THR A 122 -12.50 -5.99 -1.20
C THR A 122 -13.35 -6.88 -0.29
N TYR A 123 -13.28 -8.20 -0.48
CA TYR A 123 -13.95 -9.17 0.38
C TYR A 123 -13.33 -9.19 1.78
N LYS A 124 -11.99 -9.30 1.87
CA LYS A 124 -11.27 -9.28 3.15
C LYS A 124 -11.55 -8.02 3.96
N LEU A 125 -11.62 -6.85 3.31
CA LEU A 125 -11.99 -5.59 3.97
C LEU A 125 -13.47 -5.55 4.39
N SER A 126 -14.35 -6.30 3.74
CA SER A 126 -15.79 -6.33 4.05
C SER A 126 -16.13 -7.26 5.22
N GLU A 127 -15.33 -8.29 5.49
CA GLU A 127 -15.51 -9.22 6.62
C GLU A 127 -15.38 -8.53 7.99
N LYS A 128 -14.79 -7.34 8.04
CA LYS A 128 -14.48 -6.59 9.27
C LYS A 128 -15.35 -5.33 9.46
N LYS A 129 -16.53 -5.30 8.84
CA LYS A 129 -17.46 -4.16 8.91
C LYS A 129 -18.10 -3.91 10.28
#